data_AF-A0A2S6T789-F1
#
_entry.id   AF-A0A2S6T789-F1
#
_cell.length_a   1.000
_cell.length_b   1.000
_cell.length_c   1.000
_cell.angle_alpha   90.00
_cell.angle_beta   90.00
_cell.angle_gamma   90.00
#
_symmetry.space_group_name_H-M   'P 1'
#
loop_
_entity.id
_entity.type
_entity.pdbx_description
1 polymer ?
#
loop_
_entity_poly.entity_id
_entity_poly.type
_entity_poly.pdbx_seq_one_letter_code
_entity_poly.pdbx_strand_id
1 'polypeptide(L)'
;MDEYVNPARVQNKWPNDVQIDGCKVAGLLLESSGDKNGNVEWVVIGCGVNIALHPNFTNYDTTSLNEAAGIEIDIKEFMYTFLDRFETR
;
A
#
# COMPACT_ATOMS: atom_id res chain seq x y z
N MET A 1 -9.69 3.97 0.80
CA MET A 1 -9.25 4.74 -0.40
C MET A 1 -10.27 5.79 -0.74
N ASP A 2 -11.55 5.44 -0.82
CA ASP A 2 -12.68 6.38 -1.03
C ASP A 2 -12.65 7.58 -0.07
N GLU A 3 -12.05 7.42 1.11
CA GLU A 3 -11.85 8.47 2.14
C GLU A 3 -10.68 9.44 1.86
N TYR A 4 -9.69 9.06 1.05
CA TYR A 4 -8.47 9.85 0.84
C TYR A 4 -8.28 10.26 -0.63
N VAL A 5 -8.52 9.34 -1.57
CA VAL A 5 -8.34 9.54 -3.01
C VAL A 5 -9.42 8.81 -3.79
N ASN A 6 -9.86 9.38 -4.91
CA ASN A 6 -10.84 8.71 -5.78
C ASN A 6 -10.31 7.33 -6.21
N PRO A 7 -11.05 6.22 -5.98
CA PRO A 7 -10.61 4.87 -6.33
C PRO A 7 -10.26 4.67 -7.81
N ALA A 8 -10.87 5.45 -8.72
CA ALA A 8 -10.56 5.40 -10.15
C ALA A 8 -9.11 5.83 -10.48
N ARG A 9 -8.45 6.55 -9.57
CA ARG A 9 -7.04 6.96 -9.68
C ARG A 9 -6.08 5.89 -9.17
N VAL A 10 -6.58 4.87 -8.45
CA VAL A 10 -5.77 3.85 -7.80
C VAL A 10 -5.63 2.63 -8.70
N GLN A 11 -4.40 2.11 -8.82
CA GLN A 11 -4.10 0.92 -9.59
C GLN A 11 -3.21 -0.05 -8.83
N ASN A 12 -3.47 -1.34 -8.97
CA ASN A 12 -2.56 -2.40 -8.57
C ASN A 12 -1.62 -2.70 -9.74
N LYS A 13 -0.36 -2.26 -9.63
CA LYS A 13 0.68 -2.59 -10.59
C LYS A 13 1.33 -3.90 -10.18
N TRP A 14 1.14 -4.92 -11.03
CA TRP A 14 1.76 -6.23 -10.83
C TRP A 14 3.30 -6.11 -10.77
N PRO A 15 3.99 -6.84 -9.89
CA PRO A 15 3.44 -7.85 -8.98
C PRO A 15 2.87 -7.31 -7.67
N ASN A 16 3.39 -6.22 -7.14
CA ASN A 16 3.21 -5.90 -5.72
C ASN A 16 3.06 -4.41 -5.39
N ASP A 17 2.87 -3.56 -6.39
CA ASP A 17 2.86 -2.11 -6.18
C ASP A 17 1.44 -1.56 -6.22
N VAL A 18 1.15 -0.60 -5.34
CA VAL A 18 -0.04 0.23 -5.44
C VAL A 18 0.38 1.60 -5.94
N GLN A 19 -0.32 2.09 -6.96
CA GLN A 19 -0.07 3.37 -7.58
C GLN A 19 -1.29 4.28 -7.51
N ILE A 20 -1.06 5.59 -7.45
CA ILE A 20 -2.06 6.64 -7.66
C ILE A 20 -1.59 7.48 -8.84
N ASP A 21 -2.42 7.59 -9.87
CA ASP A 21 -2.10 8.28 -11.13
C ASP A 21 -0.78 7.82 -11.77
N GLY A 22 -0.43 6.54 -11.64
CA GLY A 22 0.81 5.96 -12.16
C GLY A 22 2.04 6.11 -11.25
N CYS A 23 1.97 6.92 -10.19
CA CYS A 23 3.04 7.08 -9.20
C CYS A 23 2.89 6.06 -8.07
N LYS A 24 3.96 5.36 -7.69
CA LYS A 24 3.91 4.38 -6.58
C LYS A 24 3.69 5.06 -5.23
N VAL A 25 2.68 4.60 -4.50
CA VAL A 25 2.38 5.05 -3.14
C VAL A 25 2.62 3.96 -2.09
N ALA A 26 2.49 2.68 -2.46
CA ALA A 26 2.72 1.57 -1.56
C ALA A 26 3.32 0.35 -2.27
N GLY A 27 3.92 -0.54 -1.48
CA GLY A 27 4.42 -1.83 -1.94
C GLY A 27 4.10 -2.92 -0.93
N LEU A 28 3.83 -4.11 -1.46
CA LEU A 28 3.62 -5.34 -0.69
C LEU A 28 4.80 -6.29 -0.89
N LEU A 29 5.17 -7.04 0.14
CA LEU A 29 6.10 -8.15 0.03
C LEU A 29 5.52 -9.33 0.78
N LEU A 30 5.34 -10.45 0.06
CA LEU A 30 4.83 -11.68 0.63
C LEU A 30 5.99 -12.64 0.84
N GLU A 31 6.12 -13.11 2.08
CA GLU A 31 7.04 -14.17 2.45
C GLU A 31 6.22 -15.31 3.06
N SER A 32 6.53 -16.56 2.73
CA SER A 32 5.73 -17.70 3.18
C SER A 32 6.61 -18.86 3.60
N SER A 33 6.12 -19.69 4.52
CA SER A 33 6.66 -21.02 4.79
C SER A 33 5.66 -22.09 4.41
N GLY A 34 6.16 -23.26 4.05
CA GLY A 34 5.34 -24.42 3.76
C GLY A 34 5.78 -25.69 4.48
N ASP A 35 4.85 -26.62 4.61
CA ASP A 35 5.12 -27.94 5.15
C ASP A 35 5.85 -28.84 4.13
N LYS A 36 6.28 -30.02 4.60
CA LYS A 36 6.93 -31.03 3.76
C LYS A 36 6.07 -31.56 2.59
N ASN A 37 4.76 -31.29 2.60
CA ASN A 37 3.82 -31.70 1.55
C ASN A 37 3.56 -30.56 0.54
N GLY A 38 4.18 -29.39 0.73
CA GLY A 38 3.99 -28.22 -0.13
C GLY A 38 2.79 -27.35 0.22
N ASN A 39 2.14 -27.56 1.37
CA ASN A 39 1.07 -26.68 1.84
C ASN A 39 1.66 -25.42 2.46
N VAL A 40 1.06 -24.26 2.21
CA VAL A 40 1.45 -23.02 2.90
C VAL A 40 0.99 -23.08 4.36
N GLU A 41 1.92 -22.98 5.30
CA GLU A 41 1.62 -22.93 6.73
C GLU A 41 1.29 -21.50 7.19
N TRP A 42 2.02 -20.52 6.67
CA TRP A 42 1.80 -19.11 6.95
C TRP A 42 2.34 -18.23 5.82
N VAL A 43 1.81 -17.00 5.78
CA VAL A 43 2.31 -15.90 4.96
C VAL A 43 2.49 -14.68 5.86
N VAL A 44 3.65 -14.02 5.75
CA VAL A 44 3.92 -12.70 6.29
C VAL A 44 3.80 -11.70 5.14
N ILE A 45 2.95 -10.69 5.33
CA ILE A 45 2.77 -9.60 4.36
C ILE A 45 3.43 -8.34 4.93
N GLY A 46 4.57 -7.96 4.36
CA GLY A 46 5.17 -6.65 4.60
C GLY A 46 4.44 -5.59 3.77
N CYS A 47 3.89 -4.58 4.43
CA CYS A 47 3.20 -3.45 3.78
C CYS A 47 3.97 -2.15 4.03
N GLY A 48 4.50 -1.54 2.97
CA GLY A 48 5.09 -0.20 3.04
C GLY A 48 4.21 0.82 2.34
N VAL A 49 3.82 1.89 3.02
CA VAL A 49 2.96 2.96 2.48
C VAL A 49 3.58 4.32 2.72
N ASN A 50 3.71 5.12 1.66
CA ASN A 50 4.13 6.51 1.73
C ASN A 50 2.94 7.37 2.21
N ILE A 51 2.95 7.80 3.48
CA ILE A 51 1.86 8.61 4.04
C ILE A 51 2.13 10.11 3.84
N ALA A 52 3.12 10.64 4.56
CA ALA A 52 3.47 12.05 4.50
C ALA A 52 4.49 12.35 3.39
N LEU A 53 5.52 11.52 3.28
CA LEU A 53 6.65 11.70 2.38
C LEU A 53 6.84 10.48 1.50
N HIS A 54 7.49 10.68 0.36
CA HIS A 54 7.92 9.62 -0.53
C HIS A 54 9.37 9.87 -0.97
N PRO A 55 10.14 8.82 -1.27
CA PRO A 55 11.49 8.96 -1.79
C PRO A 55 11.46 9.51 -3.22
N ASN A 56 12.37 10.42 -3.55
CA ASN A 56 12.55 10.89 -4.91
C ASN A 56 13.54 9.97 -5.65
N PHE A 57 13.08 9.27 -6.68
CA PHE A 57 13.91 8.43 -7.54
C PHE A 57 13.99 9.02 -8.94
N THR A 58 15.15 8.87 -9.59
CA THR A 58 15.37 9.42 -10.94
C THR A 58 14.61 8.70 -12.05
N ASN A 59 14.30 7.41 -11.85
CA ASN A 59 13.72 6.54 -12.87
C ASN A 59 12.41 5.87 -12.43
N TYR A 60 11.80 6.35 -11.35
CA TYR A 60 10.62 5.70 -10.79
C TYR A 60 9.73 6.69 -10.05
N ASP A 61 8.57 6.98 -10.63
CA ASP A 61 7.65 7.95 -10.07
C ASP A 61 6.99 7.39 -8.81
N THR A 62 7.03 8.20 -7.75
CA THR A 62 6.48 7.90 -6.44
C THR A 62 5.63 9.07 -5.97
N THR A 63 4.71 8.82 -5.07
CA THR A 63 3.92 9.86 -4.39
C THR A 63 3.64 9.41 -2.95
N SER A 64 3.10 10.31 -2.14
CA SER A 64 2.57 10.02 -0.80
C SER A 64 1.06 10.22 -0.79
N LEU A 65 0.37 9.63 0.19
CA LEU A 65 -1.07 9.86 0.33
C LEU A 65 -1.40 11.33 0.54
N ASN A 66 -0.60 12.06 1.32
CA ASN A 66 -0.80 13.49 1.54
C ASN A 66 -0.73 14.28 0.23
N GLU A 67 0.27 14.01 -0.60
CA GLU A 67 0.42 14.67 -1.89
C GLU A 67 -0.73 14.32 -2.85
N ALA A 68 -1.05 13.03 -2.97
CA ALA A 68 -2.07 12.56 -3.90
C ALA A 68 -3.50 12.98 -3.51
N ALA A 69 -3.78 13.12 -2.21
CA ALA A 69 -5.05 13.57 -1.66
C ALA A 69 -5.15 15.10 -1.56
N GLY A 70 -4.01 15.81 -1.53
CA GLY A 70 -3.95 17.25 -1.33
C GLY A 70 -4.31 17.71 0.09
N ILE A 71 -4.26 16.80 1.07
CA ILE A 71 -4.57 17.05 2.49
C ILE A 71 -3.53 16.36 3.38
N GLU A 72 -3.38 16.84 4.61
CA GLU A 72 -2.57 16.14 5.60
C GLU A 72 -3.39 15.00 6.23
N ILE A 73 -2.90 13.77 6.13
CA ILE A 73 -3.52 12.58 6.71
C ILE A 73 -2.80 12.24 8.02
N ASP A 74 -3.56 12.13 9.10
CA ASP A 74 -3.04 11.66 10.38
C ASP A 74 -2.69 10.16 10.31
N ILE A 75 -1.50 9.82 10.81
CA ILE A 75 -0.97 8.46 10.74
C ILE A 75 -1.79 7.47 11.58
N LYS A 76 -2.39 7.91 12.69
CA LYS A 76 -3.20 7.03 13.54
C LYS A 76 -4.55 6.77 12.89
N GLU A 77 -5.18 7.80 12.32
CA GLU A 77 -6.42 7.64 11.56
C GLU A 77 -6.22 6.71 10.36
N PHE A 78 -5.11 6.87 9.61
CA PHE A 78 -4.74 5.95 8.55
C PHE A 78 -4.59 4.52 9.08
N MET A 79 -3.87 4.34 10.18
CA MET A 79 -3.61 3.00 10.73
C MET A 79 -4.89 2.30 11.21
N TYR A 80 -5.81 3.01 11.87
CA TYR A 80 -7.11 2.45 12.25
C TYR A 80 -7.93 2.04 11.04
N THR A 81 -7.98 2.91 10.02
CA THR A 81 -8.67 2.61 8.76
C THR A 81 -8.04 1.41 8.06
N PHE A 82 -6.70 1.34 8.01
CA PHE A 82 -5.98 0.23 7.40
C PHE A 82 -6.30 -1.09 8.09
N LEU A 83 -6.23 -1.13 9.43
CA LEU A 83 -6.48 -2.34 10.21
C LEU A 83 -7.93 -2.81 10.08
N ASP A 84 -8.90 -1.91 10.18
CA ASP A 84 -10.32 -2.23 9.99
C ASP A 84 -10.58 -2.83 8.61
N ARG A 85 -10.00 -2.24 7.55
CA ARG A 85 -10.16 -2.76 6.18
C ARG A 85 -9.42 -4.06 5.95
N PHE A 86 -8.26 -4.26 6.55
CA PHE A 86 -7.45 -5.47 6.38
C PHE A 86 -8.08 -6.68 7.09
N GLU A 87 -8.79 -6.46 8.19
CA GLU A 87 -9.50 -7.54 8.89
C GLU A 87 -10.83 -7.90 8.23
N THR A 88 -11.52 -6.92 7.63
CA THR A 88 -12.90 -7.08 7.15
C THR A 88 -13.05 -7.41 5.68
N ARG A 89 -11.97 -7.40 4.89
CA ARG A 89 -11.98 -7.63 3.43
C ARG A 89 -10.84 -8.56 3.00
#